data_AF-A0A3B0W7T7-F1
#
_entry.id   AF-A0A3B0W7T7-F1
#
_cell.length_a   1.000
_cell.length_b   1.000
_cell.length_c   1.000
_cell.angle_alpha   90.00
_cell.angle_beta   90.00
_cell.angle_gamma   90.00
#
_symmetry.space_group_name_H-M   'P 1'
#
loop_
_entity.id
_entity.type
_entity.pdbx_description
1 polymer ?
#
loop_
_entity_poly.entity_id
_entity_poly.type
_entity_poly.pdbx_seq_one_letter_code
_entity_poly.pdbx_strand_id
1 'polypeptide(L)'
;MPNIPNNINGVIVEFSPAVNKSVDQKIVDALKKVVKPNLAQGHILTKIYISSANDQHQFPSRHVQGNGKAVDISRINNMKMSLFYPSNSAVKAIVDAMQSEFEQYTHRRENFGPSFKKKLGNNHPVPGHSDHIHFSVN
;
A
#
# COMPACT_ATOMS: atom_id res chain seq x y z
N MET A 1 7.11 -18.34 2.76
CA MET A 1 6.77 -17.01 2.20
C MET A 1 7.65 -15.96 2.83
N PRO A 2 8.10 -14.94 2.08
CA PRO A 2 8.91 -13.87 2.63
C PRO A 2 8.12 -13.03 3.64
N ASN A 3 8.85 -12.42 4.58
CA ASN A 3 8.30 -11.38 5.42
C ASN A 3 8.47 -10.02 4.74
N ILE A 4 7.48 -9.13 4.90
CA ILE A 4 7.68 -7.70 4.60
C ILE A 4 8.79 -7.18 5.53
N PRO A 5 9.90 -6.62 5.01
CA PRO A 5 10.98 -6.11 5.84
C PRO A 5 10.56 -4.81 6.54
N ASN A 6 11.21 -4.51 7.67
CA ASN A 6 11.02 -3.26 8.42
C ASN A 6 11.72 -2.04 7.78
N ASN A 7 12.43 -2.25 6.68
CA ASN A 7 13.03 -1.21 5.86
C ASN A 7 12.94 -1.60 4.38
N ILE A 8 12.50 -0.67 3.53
CA ILE A 8 12.43 -0.85 2.08
C ILE A 8 13.04 0.38 1.43
N ASN A 9 14.13 0.20 0.68
CA ASN A 9 14.84 1.28 -0.02
C ASN A 9 15.19 2.48 0.90
N GLY A 10 15.52 2.22 2.17
CA GLY A 10 15.82 3.27 3.16
C GLY A 10 14.59 3.87 3.85
N VAL A 11 13.37 3.52 3.42
CA VAL A 11 12.12 3.92 4.10
C VAL A 11 11.81 2.96 5.23
N ILE A 12 11.50 3.49 6.41
CA ILE A 12 11.08 2.69 7.57
C ILE A 12 9.68 2.12 7.33
N VAL A 13 9.49 0.84 7.64
CA VAL A 13 8.18 0.18 7.58
C VAL A 13 7.77 -0.22 9.00
N GLU A 14 6.74 0.46 9.50
CA GLU A 14 6.09 0.10 10.76
C GLU A 14 4.81 -0.69 10.51
N PHE A 15 4.40 -1.47 11.50
CA PHE A 15 3.28 -2.38 11.40
C PHE A 15 2.33 -2.18 12.58
N SER A 16 1.04 -2.41 12.34
CA SER A 16 0.10 -2.67 13.42
C SER A 16 0.48 -3.95 14.19
N PRO A 17 0.26 -4.03 15.52
CA PRO A 17 0.76 -5.13 16.34
C PRO A 17 0.36 -6.54 15.86
N ALA A 18 -0.82 -6.67 15.26
CA ALA A 18 -1.37 -7.95 14.82
C ALA A 18 -1.08 -8.30 13.36
N VAL A 19 -0.28 -7.50 12.63
CA VAL A 19 -0.03 -7.75 11.20
C VAL A 19 0.82 -9.01 11.02
N ASN A 20 0.30 -9.95 10.24
CA ASN A 20 1.07 -11.08 9.76
C ASN A 20 1.91 -10.65 8.56
N LYS A 21 3.22 -10.55 8.77
CA LYS A 21 4.16 -10.01 7.77
C LYS A 21 4.49 -11.01 6.67
N SER A 22 4.14 -12.29 6.83
CA SER A 22 4.42 -13.31 5.84
C SER A 22 3.43 -13.16 4.68
N VAL A 23 3.91 -12.83 3.48
CA VAL A 23 3.07 -12.50 2.31
C VAL A 23 3.61 -13.13 1.04
N ASP A 24 2.82 -13.11 -0.03
CA ASP A 24 3.28 -13.49 -1.36
C ASP A 24 4.50 -12.62 -1.77
N GLN A 25 5.50 -13.23 -2.42
CA GLN A 25 6.71 -12.53 -2.87
C GLN A 25 6.39 -11.32 -3.77
N LYS A 26 5.31 -11.40 -4.56
CA LYS A 26 4.87 -10.28 -5.40
C LYS A 26 4.44 -9.05 -4.60
N ILE A 27 3.96 -9.22 -3.36
CA ILE A 27 3.70 -8.08 -2.46
C ILE A 27 5.01 -7.43 -2.04
N VAL A 28 6.01 -8.21 -1.67
CA VAL A 28 7.34 -7.68 -1.32
C VAL A 28 7.96 -6.93 -2.49
N ASP A 29 7.84 -7.48 -3.71
CA ASP A 29 8.39 -6.86 -4.91
C ASP A 29 7.62 -5.60 -5.31
N ALA A 30 6.29 -5.61 -5.19
CA ALA A 30 5.47 -4.41 -5.34
C ALA A 30 5.88 -3.31 -4.35
N LEU A 31 6.03 -3.64 -3.06
CA LEU A 31 6.45 -2.70 -2.05
C LEU A 31 7.85 -2.14 -2.34
N LYS A 32 8.80 -2.95 -2.80
CA LYS A 32 10.12 -2.46 -3.28
C LYS A 32 10.01 -1.51 -4.46
N LYS A 33 9.00 -1.65 -5.32
CA LYS A 33 8.78 -0.75 -6.45
C LYS A 33 8.20 0.61 -5.99
N VAL A 34 7.26 0.61 -5.05
CA VAL A 34 6.46 1.81 -4.69
C VAL A 34 6.93 2.51 -3.41
N VAL A 35 7.69 1.85 -2.55
CA VAL A 35 8.18 2.45 -1.30
C VAL A 35 9.61 2.96 -1.53
N LYS A 36 9.73 4.23 -1.92
CA LYS A 36 11.02 4.88 -2.24
C LYS A 36 11.05 6.30 -1.66
N PRO A 37 12.19 6.79 -1.13
CA PRO A 37 12.25 8.11 -0.51
C PRO A 37 11.85 9.26 -1.45
N ASN A 38 12.33 9.25 -2.69
CA ASN A 38 12.11 10.34 -3.64
C ASN A 38 11.11 9.97 -4.73
N LEU A 39 10.06 9.20 -4.39
CA LEU A 39 9.04 8.79 -5.36
C LEU A 39 8.22 9.98 -5.86
N ALA A 40 7.87 10.90 -4.95
CA ALA A 40 7.15 12.12 -5.27
C ALA A 40 8.14 13.29 -5.35
N GLN A 41 8.17 13.98 -6.49
CA GLN A 41 9.10 15.11 -6.69
C GLN A 41 8.90 16.18 -5.61
N GLY A 42 9.99 16.58 -4.95
CA GLY A 42 9.96 17.58 -3.87
C GLY A 42 9.45 17.08 -2.51
N HIS A 43 9.10 15.79 -2.38
CA HIS A 43 8.57 15.22 -1.14
C HIS A 43 9.29 13.91 -0.78
N ILE A 44 9.82 13.85 0.45
CA ILE A 44 10.57 12.69 0.91
C ILE A 44 9.67 11.76 1.72
N LEU A 45 9.56 10.50 1.29
CA LEU A 45 9.00 9.41 2.06
C LEU A 45 10.06 8.83 2.99
N THR A 46 9.88 8.95 4.30
CA THR A 46 10.80 8.40 5.31
C THR A 46 10.22 7.21 6.04
N LYS A 47 8.88 7.11 6.10
CA LYS A 47 8.20 6.03 6.80
C LYS A 47 6.82 5.72 6.22
N ILE A 48 6.47 4.43 6.19
CA ILE A 48 5.09 3.96 6.00
C ILE A 48 4.61 3.16 7.20
N TYR A 49 3.29 3.10 7.38
CA TYR A 49 2.66 2.23 8.37
C TYR A 49 1.69 1.26 7.68
N ILE A 50 1.97 -0.03 7.81
CA ILE A 50 1.13 -1.12 7.31
C ILE A 50 0.14 -1.51 8.41
N SER A 51 -1.15 -1.26 8.14
CA SER A 51 -2.24 -1.58 9.07
C SER A 51 -2.75 -3.00 8.94
N SER A 52 -2.63 -3.61 7.75
CA SER A 52 -3.08 -4.97 7.49
C SER A 52 -2.21 -5.63 6.41
N ALA A 53 -1.92 -6.92 6.61
CA ALA A 53 -1.39 -7.84 5.62
C ALA A 53 -1.63 -9.28 6.12
N ASN A 54 -1.90 -10.21 5.20
CA ASN A 54 -2.12 -11.64 5.47
C ASN A 54 -2.95 -11.95 6.73
N ASP A 55 -4.08 -11.28 6.89
CA ASP A 55 -4.89 -11.30 8.11
C ASP A 55 -6.24 -12.02 7.89
N GLN A 56 -7.13 -11.98 8.88
CA GLN A 56 -8.37 -12.77 8.92
C GLN A 56 -9.55 -12.14 8.15
N HIS A 57 -9.32 -11.33 7.12
CA HIS A 57 -10.43 -10.86 6.27
C HIS A 57 -11.24 -12.04 5.70
N GLN A 58 -12.53 -11.87 5.48
CA GLN A 58 -13.35 -12.96 4.93
C GLN A 58 -13.02 -13.23 3.46
N PHE A 59 -13.04 -14.50 3.06
CA PHE A 59 -13.06 -14.87 1.64
C PHE A 59 -14.23 -14.15 0.95
N PRO A 60 -14.05 -13.59 -0.27
CA PRO A 60 -12.93 -13.80 -1.20
C PRO A 60 -11.82 -12.72 -1.17
N SER A 61 -11.56 -12.10 -0.01
CA SER A 61 -10.50 -11.08 0.11
C SER A 61 -9.10 -11.59 -0.27
N ARG A 62 -8.28 -10.73 -0.89
CA ARG A 62 -6.88 -11.06 -1.22
C ARG A 62 -5.94 -11.07 -0.02
N HIS A 63 -6.36 -10.49 1.09
CA HIS A 63 -5.60 -10.61 2.33
C HIS A 63 -5.51 -12.07 2.82
N VAL A 64 -6.58 -12.87 2.67
CA VAL A 64 -6.56 -14.31 3.02
C VAL A 64 -6.20 -15.24 1.86
N GLN A 65 -6.45 -14.83 0.61
CA GLN A 65 -6.19 -15.71 -0.53
C GLN A 65 -4.70 -15.88 -0.80
N GLY A 66 -4.31 -17.13 -1.07
CA GLY A 66 -2.96 -17.44 -1.54
C GLY A 66 -1.86 -16.99 -0.58
N ASN A 67 -2.18 -16.98 0.72
CA ASN A 67 -1.29 -16.59 1.80
C ASN A 67 -0.84 -15.11 1.70
N GLY A 68 -1.74 -14.14 1.87
CA GLY A 68 -1.34 -12.73 1.95
C GLY A 68 -0.97 -12.10 0.61
N LYS A 69 -1.95 -11.96 -0.28
CA LYS A 69 -1.78 -11.30 -1.59
C LYS A 69 -2.22 -9.83 -1.59
N ALA A 70 -2.35 -9.23 -0.42
CA ALA A 70 -2.67 -7.82 -0.26
C ALA A 70 -1.99 -7.19 0.96
N VAL A 71 -1.92 -5.86 0.94
CA VAL A 71 -1.40 -5.02 2.01
C VAL A 71 -2.17 -3.70 2.06
N ASP A 72 -2.46 -3.24 3.28
CA ASP A 72 -3.07 -1.94 3.53
C ASP A 72 -2.09 -0.99 4.22
N ILE A 73 -1.84 0.15 3.61
CA ILE A 73 -0.94 1.21 4.11
C ILE A 73 -1.81 2.40 4.53
N SER A 74 -1.78 2.77 5.81
CA SER A 74 -2.68 3.82 6.36
C SER A 74 -1.97 5.10 6.79
N ARG A 75 -0.64 5.13 6.79
CA ARG A 75 0.13 6.33 7.14
C ARG A 75 1.34 6.54 6.25
N ILE A 76 1.62 7.82 6.00
CA ILE A 76 2.83 8.31 5.35
C ILE A 76 3.52 9.24 6.36
N ASN A 77 4.80 8.99 6.66
CA ASN A 77 5.59 9.81 7.59
C ASN A 77 4.87 10.08 8.94
N ASN A 78 4.29 9.03 9.54
CA ASN A 78 3.44 9.06 10.75
C ASN A 78 2.08 9.76 10.61
N MET A 79 1.77 10.40 9.48
CA MET A 79 0.49 11.07 9.25
C MET A 79 -0.56 10.10 8.71
N LYS A 80 -1.71 10.01 9.38
CA LYS A 80 -2.86 9.18 8.97
C LYS A 80 -3.45 9.72 7.67
N MET A 81 -3.58 8.87 6.66
CA MET A 81 -4.16 9.29 5.37
C MET A 81 -5.60 9.79 5.54
N SER A 82 -6.38 9.19 6.43
CA SER A 82 -7.75 9.63 6.76
C SER A 82 -7.89 11.09 7.18
N LEU A 83 -6.82 11.68 7.72
CA LEU A 83 -6.82 13.07 8.21
C LEU A 83 -6.03 14.00 7.29
N PHE A 84 -4.93 13.50 6.72
CA PHE A 84 -3.94 14.35 6.06
C PHE A 84 -3.95 14.23 4.54
N TYR A 85 -4.50 13.18 3.94
CA TYR A 85 -4.58 13.09 2.48
C TYR A 85 -5.36 14.26 1.83
N PRO A 86 -6.50 14.74 2.39
CA PRO A 86 -7.25 15.83 1.77
C PRO A 86 -6.57 17.21 1.81
N SER A 87 -5.66 17.45 2.75
CA SER A 87 -5.18 18.81 3.08
C SER A 87 -3.65 18.96 3.16
N ASN A 88 -2.89 17.87 3.32
CA ASN A 88 -1.44 17.91 3.36
C ASN A 88 -0.86 17.56 1.99
N SER A 89 -0.25 18.54 1.33
CA SER A 89 0.32 18.39 -0.02
C SER A 89 1.37 17.28 -0.11
N ALA A 90 2.21 17.10 0.92
CA ALA A 90 3.24 16.06 0.93
C ALA A 90 2.63 14.65 1.04
N VAL A 91 1.66 14.44 1.94
CA VAL A 91 0.95 13.15 2.05
C VAL A 91 0.22 12.85 0.74
N LYS A 92 -0.49 13.83 0.18
CA LYS A 92 -1.19 13.67 -1.09
C LYS A 92 -0.25 13.28 -2.22
N ALA A 93 0.83 14.03 -2.42
CA ALA A 93 1.78 13.78 -3.50
C ALA A 93 2.42 12.39 -3.39
N ILE A 94 2.80 11.96 -2.18
CA ILE A 94 3.37 10.63 -1.95
C ILE A 94 2.35 9.53 -2.20
N VAL A 95 1.11 9.66 -1.70
CA VAL A 95 0.03 8.69 -1.95
C VAL A 95 -0.26 8.58 -3.44
N ASP A 96 -0.42 9.70 -4.13
CA ASP A 96 -0.68 9.76 -5.57
C ASP A 96 0.45 9.08 -6.37
N ALA A 97 1.71 9.35 -6.01
CA ALA A 97 2.87 8.75 -6.64
C ALA A 97 2.98 7.24 -6.38
N MET A 98 2.71 6.79 -5.14
CA MET A 98 2.69 5.37 -4.79
C MET A 98 1.63 4.61 -5.58
N GLN A 99 0.41 5.14 -5.64
CA GLN A 99 -0.67 4.51 -6.40
C GLN A 99 -0.36 4.51 -7.90
N SER A 100 0.18 5.59 -8.45
CA SER A 100 0.55 5.68 -9.88
C SER A 100 1.69 4.72 -10.24
N GLU A 101 2.71 4.60 -9.40
CA GLU A 101 3.82 3.68 -9.62
C GLU A 101 3.37 2.22 -9.54
N PHE A 102 2.44 1.89 -8.63
CA PHE A 102 1.87 0.54 -8.54
C PHE A 102 1.12 0.13 -9.82
N GLU A 103 0.51 1.09 -10.53
CA GLU A 103 -0.12 0.81 -11.83
C GLU A 103 0.86 0.34 -12.91
N GLN A 104 2.17 0.55 -12.72
CA GLN A 104 3.21 0.05 -13.62
C GLN A 104 3.70 -1.35 -13.22
N TYR A 105 3.17 -1.95 -12.14
CA TYR A 105 3.57 -3.28 -11.71
C TYR A 105 2.82 -4.37 -12.48
N THR A 106 3.56 -5.31 -13.09
CA THR A 106 3.01 -6.36 -13.95
C THR A 106 2.02 -7.27 -13.23
N HIS A 107 2.24 -7.54 -11.93
CA HIS A 107 1.38 -8.42 -11.15
C HIS A 107 0.29 -7.68 -10.37
N ARG A 108 0.09 -6.38 -10.60
CA ARG A 108 -0.98 -5.62 -9.92
C ARG A 108 -2.35 -6.25 -10.19
N ARG A 109 -3.20 -6.25 -9.16
CA ARG A 109 -4.59 -6.70 -9.26
C ARG A 109 -5.53 -5.61 -8.78
N GLU A 110 -5.38 -5.13 -7.56
CA GLU A 110 -6.19 -4.05 -6.99
C GLU A 110 -5.30 -2.94 -6.46
N ASN A 111 -5.71 -1.71 -6.74
CA ASN A 111 -5.07 -0.48 -6.33
C ASN A 111 -6.18 0.46 -5.89
N PHE A 112 -6.60 0.31 -4.65
CA PHE A 112 -7.71 1.08 -4.09
C PHE A 112 -7.16 2.03 -3.05
N GLY A 113 -7.38 3.31 -3.24
CA GLY A 113 -6.92 4.31 -2.30
C GLY A 113 -7.56 5.66 -2.53
N PRO A 114 -7.08 6.68 -1.80
CA PRO A 114 -7.67 8.00 -1.82
C PRO A 114 -7.45 8.76 -3.14
N SER A 115 -6.42 8.39 -3.93
CA SER A 115 -6.16 8.97 -5.25
C SER A 115 -7.11 8.44 -6.30
N PHE A 116 -7.19 7.12 -6.40
CA PHE A 116 -8.07 6.43 -7.32
C PHE A 116 -8.30 5.00 -6.88
N LYS A 117 -9.25 4.34 -7.55
CA LYS A 117 -9.60 2.94 -7.34
C LYS A 117 -9.57 2.22 -8.67
N LYS A 118 -8.55 1.37 -8.85
CA LYS A 118 -8.36 0.59 -10.07
C LYS A 118 -8.23 -0.89 -9.78
N LYS A 119 -8.77 -1.70 -10.70
CA LYS A 119 -8.63 -3.14 -10.71
C LYS A 119 -8.17 -3.57 -12.09
N LEU A 120 -7.04 -4.27 -12.16
CA LEU A 120 -6.40 -4.70 -13.40
C LEU A 120 -6.21 -3.52 -14.39
N GLY A 121 -5.83 -2.34 -13.89
CA GLY A 121 -5.62 -1.14 -14.70
C GLY A 121 -6.88 -0.30 -14.98
N ASN A 122 -8.07 -0.84 -14.74
CA ASN A 122 -9.33 -0.16 -15.07
C ASN A 122 -9.96 0.47 -13.83
N ASN A 123 -10.64 1.61 -13.99
CA ASN A 123 -11.42 2.21 -12.91
C ASN A 123 -12.43 1.20 -12.37
N HIS A 124 -12.50 1.06 -11.05
CA HIS A 124 -13.35 0.08 -10.40
C HIS A 124 -14.11 0.71 -9.23
N PRO A 125 -15.46 0.78 -9.30
CA PRO A 125 -16.25 1.32 -8.21
C PRO A 125 -16.23 0.35 -7.02
N VAL A 126 -15.64 0.79 -5.92
CA VAL A 126 -15.63 0.09 -4.63
C VAL A 126 -15.80 1.12 -3.50
N PRO A 127 -16.66 0.87 -2.48
CA PRO A 127 -16.81 1.76 -1.35
C PRO A 127 -15.53 1.83 -0.49
N GLY A 128 -15.43 2.84 0.39
CA GLY A 128 -14.30 2.99 1.32
C GLY A 128 -12.97 3.38 0.68
N HIS A 129 -11.85 2.99 1.30
CA HIS A 129 -10.46 3.23 0.86
C HIS A 129 -10.07 4.71 0.74
N SER A 130 -10.70 5.59 1.53
CA SER A 130 -10.29 7.00 1.64
C SER A 130 -9.26 7.24 2.75
N ASP A 131 -9.01 6.23 3.57
CA ASP A 131 -8.20 6.27 4.79
C ASP A 131 -6.91 5.44 4.71
N HIS A 132 -6.74 4.65 3.64
CA HIS A 132 -5.57 3.81 3.39
C HIS A 132 -5.44 3.49 1.89
N ILE A 133 -4.25 3.02 1.49
CA ILE A 133 -4.01 2.38 0.19
C ILE A 133 -4.07 0.87 0.37
N HIS A 134 -4.91 0.20 -0.40
CA HIS A 134 -4.95 -1.25 -0.59
C HIS A 134 -4.26 -1.63 -1.89
N PHE A 135 -3.18 -2.39 -1.79
CA PHE A 135 -2.51 -3.00 -2.93
C PHE A 135 -2.69 -4.51 -2.88
N SER A 136 -3.14 -5.10 -4.00
CA SER A 136 -3.18 -6.56 -4.15
C SER A 136 -2.57 -7.02 -5.47
N VAL A 137 -2.07 -8.25 -5.47
CA VAL A 137 -1.36 -8.87 -6.60
C VAL A 137 -2.06 -10.15 -7.07
N ASN A 138 -1.79 -10.60 -8.30
CA ASN A 138 -2.30 -11.84 -8.89
C ASN A 138 -1.51 -13.09 -8.43
#